data_AF-A0A354XDY5-F1
#
_entry.id   AF-A0A354XDY5-F1
#
_cell.length_a   1.000
_cell.length_b   1.000
_cell.length_c   1.000
_cell.angle_alpha   90.00
_cell.angle_beta   90.00
_cell.angle_gamma   90.00
#
_symmetry.space_group_name_H-M   'P 1'
#
loop_
_entity.id
_entity.type
_entity.pdbx_description
1 polymer ?
#
loop_
_entity_poly.entity_id
_entity_poly.type
_entity_poly.pdbx_seq_one_letter_code
_entity_poly.pdbx_strand_id
1 'polypeptide(L)'
;MTQDSLSLMRHSTAHVLAAAVSKLYPHVKLGVGPAVEDGFYYDIFLPETITETDLSRIEQEMHGIIEAKVPFVRQEMSLEEAIRFFKDHKQDFKVELLNDLAQKGTTKAGAEVLEDVGDASAQASVYFTGDFVDLCRGPHVEDTGKIGAFKLTKVSGAYWRGNEKNPQMQRIYGVAFETQEAFDQHLVMVEEAKKRDHRKLGKELDLFHFSELVGPGLPLWTPRGTTVRNTLDEFVWRLRKQYGYEKVTIPHITKKDLYVTSGHWEKYKDDLFKITTREGHEFAMKPMNCPHHTQIYASSRRSYRDLPQRYAETTMVYRDEQTGELQGLTRVRCITQDDAHVFCRESQVKTEAFKIWNIIEAFYKPFGFALKVRLST
;
A
#
# COMPACT_ATOMS: atom_id res chain seq x y z
N MET A 1 16.82 -12.64 -17.21
CA MET A 1 17.62 -12.12 -16.06
C MET A 1 17.14 -12.68 -14.71
N THR A 2 17.93 -12.56 -13.63
CA THR A 2 17.46 -12.77 -12.24
C THR A 2 16.55 -11.62 -11.80
N GLN A 3 15.73 -11.81 -10.75
CA GLN A 3 14.84 -10.76 -10.23
C GLN A 3 15.60 -9.49 -9.81
N ASP A 4 16.81 -9.65 -9.27
CA ASP A 4 17.69 -8.54 -8.90
C ASP A 4 18.17 -7.73 -10.11
N SER A 5 18.43 -8.40 -11.24
CA SER A 5 18.85 -7.73 -12.49
C SER A 5 17.72 -6.97 -13.18
N LEU A 6 16.46 -7.39 -13.01
CA LEU A 6 15.30 -6.62 -13.47
C LEU A 6 15.06 -5.39 -12.59
N SER A 7 15.22 -5.53 -11.28
CA SER A 7 15.14 -4.41 -10.34
C SER A 7 16.21 -3.35 -10.65
N LEU A 8 17.44 -3.78 -10.93
CA LEU A 8 18.55 -2.93 -11.39
C LEU A 8 18.22 -2.13 -12.65
N MET A 9 17.70 -2.81 -13.67
CA MET A 9 17.32 -2.20 -14.94
C MET A 9 16.20 -1.16 -14.72
N ARG A 10 15.15 -1.51 -13.98
CA ARG A 10 14.02 -0.61 -13.68
C ARG A 10 14.44 0.62 -12.89
N HIS A 11 15.33 0.46 -11.93
CA HIS A 11 15.90 1.57 -11.18
C HIS A 11 16.73 2.49 -12.09
N SER A 12 17.49 1.91 -13.02
CA SER A 12 18.20 2.67 -14.06
C SER A 12 17.24 3.38 -15.03
N THR A 13 16.07 2.79 -15.34
CA THR A 13 15.02 3.46 -16.12
C THR A 13 14.41 4.65 -15.36
N ALA A 14 14.29 4.56 -14.03
CA ALA A 14 13.89 5.69 -13.20
C ALA A 14 14.88 6.86 -13.30
N HIS A 15 16.19 6.57 -13.30
CA HIS A 15 17.21 7.59 -13.54
C HIS A 15 17.10 8.25 -14.91
N VAL A 16 16.86 7.46 -15.97
CA VAL A 16 16.64 8.01 -17.32
C VAL A 16 15.40 8.89 -17.37
N LEU A 17 14.32 8.52 -16.66
CA LEU A 17 13.15 9.37 -16.50
C LEU A 17 13.52 10.71 -15.85
N ALA A 18 14.28 10.70 -14.75
CA ALA A 18 14.72 11.93 -14.09
C ALA A 18 15.62 12.80 -14.98
N ALA A 19 16.52 12.18 -15.75
CA ALA A 19 17.36 12.86 -16.73
C ALA A 19 16.52 13.54 -17.83
N ALA A 20 15.56 12.81 -18.41
CA ALA A 20 14.66 13.32 -19.44
C ALA A 20 13.82 14.49 -18.92
N VAL A 21 13.23 14.36 -17.73
CA VAL A 21 12.44 15.42 -17.09
C VAL A 21 13.32 16.64 -16.80
N SER A 22 14.53 16.46 -16.28
CA SER A 22 15.45 17.58 -15.98
C SER A 22 15.85 18.36 -17.23
N LYS A 23 15.98 17.68 -18.37
CA LYS A 23 16.27 18.32 -19.66
C LYS A 23 15.06 19.09 -20.20
N LEU A 24 13.85 18.54 -20.07
CA LEU A 24 12.62 19.18 -20.54
C LEU A 24 12.14 20.32 -19.61
N TYR A 25 12.42 20.21 -18.31
CA TYR A 25 11.98 21.13 -17.28
C TYR A 25 13.17 21.59 -16.41
N PRO A 26 13.91 22.64 -16.82
CA PRO A 26 15.15 23.06 -16.14
C PRO A 26 15.00 23.50 -14.67
N HIS A 27 13.78 23.72 -14.20
CA HIS A 27 13.47 24.14 -12.83
C HIS A 27 12.89 23.00 -11.97
N VAL A 28 12.85 21.77 -12.48
CA VAL A 28 12.35 20.62 -11.74
C VAL A 28 13.22 20.34 -10.51
N LYS A 29 12.58 19.99 -9.40
CA LYS A 29 13.27 19.46 -8.22
C LYS A 29 12.93 17.98 -8.08
N LEU A 30 13.96 17.15 -7.97
CA LEU A 30 13.86 15.70 -7.95
C LEU A 30 13.75 15.19 -6.51
N GLY A 31 12.79 14.30 -6.28
CA GLY A 31 12.60 13.58 -5.03
C GLY A 31 13.27 12.21 -5.08
N VAL A 32 12.46 11.15 -4.97
CA VAL A 32 12.90 9.75 -4.92
C VAL A 32 12.35 8.95 -6.10
N GLY A 33 13.10 7.94 -6.55
CA GLY A 33 12.78 7.19 -7.77
C GLY A 33 13.09 5.68 -7.70
N PRO A 34 12.39 4.91 -6.84
CA PRO A 34 12.69 3.50 -6.67
C PRO A 34 12.13 2.64 -7.81
N ALA A 35 12.74 1.46 -7.98
CA ALA A 35 12.12 0.35 -8.69
C ALA A 35 10.95 -0.24 -7.89
N VAL A 36 9.93 -0.72 -8.59
CA VAL A 36 8.78 -1.46 -8.07
C VAL A 36 8.62 -2.79 -8.82
N GLU A 37 7.70 -3.65 -8.38
CA GLU A 37 7.55 -5.03 -8.85
C GLU A 37 7.47 -5.20 -10.36
N ASP A 38 6.84 -4.28 -11.10
CA ASP A 38 6.71 -4.33 -12.56
C ASP A 38 7.36 -3.14 -13.28
N GLY A 39 8.02 -2.24 -12.54
CA GLY A 39 8.39 -0.95 -13.09
C GLY A 39 9.15 -0.05 -12.14
N PHE A 40 8.84 1.24 -12.21
CA PHE A 40 9.48 2.28 -11.42
C PHE A 40 8.51 3.47 -11.26
N TYR A 41 8.84 4.36 -10.34
CA TYR A 41 8.25 5.70 -10.34
C TYR A 41 9.32 6.73 -10.04
N TYR A 42 9.02 8.00 -10.28
CA TYR A 42 9.85 9.11 -9.83
C TYR A 42 8.97 10.25 -9.31
N ASP A 43 9.26 10.70 -8.08
CA ASP A 43 8.63 11.86 -7.46
C ASP A 43 9.35 13.14 -7.88
N ILE A 44 8.61 14.05 -8.49
CA ILE A 44 9.14 15.33 -8.96
C ILE A 44 8.27 16.48 -8.47
N PHE A 45 8.93 17.59 -8.17
CA PHE A 45 8.27 18.82 -7.81
C PHE A 45 8.42 19.82 -8.95
N LEU A 46 7.28 20.20 -9.50
CA LEU A 46 7.14 21.17 -10.56
C LEU A 46 5.87 22.00 -10.29
N PRO A 47 5.89 23.33 -10.46
CA PRO A 47 4.69 24.16 -10.32
C PRO A 47 3.60 23.84 -11.36
N GLU A 48 4.03 23.39 -12.54
CA GLU A 48 3.15 23.02 -13.66
C GLU A 48 2.70 21.56 -13.55
N THR A 49 1.44 21.27 -13.85
CA THR A 49 0.90 19.90 -13.84
C THR A 49 1.32 19.14 -15.10
N ILE A 50 1.90 17.97 -14.93
CA ILE A 50 2.27 17.06 -16.01
C ILE A 50 1.03 16.32 -16.49
N THR A 51 0.78 16.43 -17.79
CA THR A 51 -0.35 15.82 -18.47
C THR A 51 0.04 14.51 -19.17
N GLU A 52 -0.95 13.76 -19.67
CA GLU A 52 -0.69 12.58 -20.51
C GLU A 52 0.09 12.95 -21.79
N THR A 53 -0.15 14.14 -22.35
CA THR A 53 0.63 14.63 -23.51
C THR A 53 2.09 14.90 -23.17
N ASP A 54 2.37 15.32 -21.94
CA ASP A 54 3.75 15.50 -21.47
C ASP A 54 4.44 14.16 -21.24
N LEU A 55 3.71 13.13 -20.79
CA LEU A 55 4.27 11.77 -20.69
C LEU A 55 4.79 11.28 -22.03
N SER A 56 4.06 11.48 -23.13
CA SER A 56 4.54 11.09 -24.46
C SER A 56 5.82 11.84 -24.86
N ARG A 57 5.95 13.12 -24.51
CA ARG A 57 7.16 13.92 -24.79
C ARG A 57 8.34 13.47 -23.93
N ILE A 58 8.11 13.19 -22.65
CA ILE A 58 9.12 12.66 -21.73
C ILE A 58 9.59 11.28 -22.21
N GLU A 59 8.69 10.40 -22.60
CA GLU A 59 9.00 9.06 -23.13
C GLU A 59 9.88 9.14 -24.39
N GLN A 60 9.59 10.07 -25.31
CA GLN A 60 10.44 10.32 -26.48
C GLN A 60 11.86 10.76 -26.10
N GLU A 61 12.00 11.66 -25.11
CA GLU A 61 13.31 12.09 -24.62
C GLU A 61 14.06 10.93 -23.92
N MET A 62 13.35 10.09 -23.15
CA MET A 62 13.93 8.89 -22.55
C MET A 62 14.48 7.93 -23.62
N HIS A 63 13.73 7.72 -24.71
CA HIS A 63 14.21 6.91 -25.84
C HIS A 63 15.48 7.49 -26.45
N GLY A 64 15.56 8.81 -26.65
CA GLY A 64 16.78 9.47 -27.13
C GLY A 64 17.99 9.25 -26.23
N ILE A 65 17.81 9.31 -24.91
CA ILE A 65 18.88 9.04 -23.93
C ILE A 65 19.32 7.56 -23.97
N ILE A 66 18.40 6.63 -24.17
CA ILE A 66 18.68 5.19 -24.27
C ILE A 66 19.42 4.87 -25.57
N GLU A 67 18.99 5.44 -26.70
CA GLU A 67 19.65 5.27 -28.00
C GLU A 67 21.09 5.79 -28.00
N ALA A 68 21.36 6.83 -27.21
CA ALA A 68 22.71 7.39 -27.04
C ALA A 68 23.67 6.49 -26.25
N LYS A 69 23.18 5.44 -25.56
CA LYS A 69 23.98 4.47 -24.78
C LYS A 69 24.94 5.14 -23.79
N VAL A 70 24.40 6.11 -23.05
CA VAL A 70 25.16 6.91 -22.09
C VAL A 70 25.55 6.03 -20.90
N PRO A 71 26.83 6.01 -20.48
CA PRO A 71 27.25 5.22 -19.33
C PRO A 71 26.71 5.79 -18.02
N PHE A 72 26.40 4.92 -17.05
CA PHE A 72 26.13 5.32 -15.68
C PHE A 72 27.43 5.39 -14.89
N VAL A 73 27.90 6.59 -14.56
CA VAL A 73 29.18 6.80 -13.88
C VAL A 73 28.94 7.11 -12.41
N ARG A 74 29.31 6.17 -11.54
CA ARG A 74 29.26 6.36 -10.08
C ARG A 74 30.45 7.19 -9.61
N GLN A 75 30.20 8.19 -8.79
CA GLN A 75 31.21 8.96 -8.08
C GLN A 75 30.85 9.04 -6.60
N GLU A 76 31.86 8.87 -5.74
CA GLU A 76 31.72 9.12 -4.31
C GLU A 76 32.06 10.59 -4.02
N MET A 77 31.21 11.25 -3.24
CA MET A 77 31.43 12.60 -2.74
C MET A 77 31.37 12.57 -1.21
N SER A 78 32.11 13.45 -0.53
CA SER A 78 31.82 13.66 0.90
C SER A 78 30.42 14.25 1.07
N LEU A 79 29.80 14.02 2.23
CA LEU A 79 28.46 14.57 2.51
C LEU A 79 28.43 16.10 2.35
N GLU A 80 29.47 16.79 2.80
CA GLU A 80 29.57 18.26 2.68
C GLU A 80 29.65 18.73 1.23
N GLU A 81 30.45 18.05 0.40
CA GLU A 81 30.55 18.33 -1.03
C GLU A 81 29.24 18.05 -1.75
N ALA A 82 28.60 16.91 -1.47
CA ALA A 82 27.32 16.55 -2.06
C ALA A 82 26.22 17.56 -1.68
N ILE A 83 26.15 17.98 -0.41
CA ILE A 83 25.18 18.99 0.05
C ILE A 83 25.40 20.31 -0.70
N ARG A 84 26.66 20.76 -0.83
CA ARG A 84 26.98 21.98 -1.56
C ARG A 84 26.61 21.85 -3.05
N PHE A 85 26.97 20.74 -3.66
CA PHE A 85 26.69 20.45 -5.07
C PHE A 85 25.20 20.51 -5.39
N PHE A 86 24.36 19.77 -4.65
CA PHE A 86 22.91 19.78 -4.89
C PHE A 86 22.24 21.10 -4.51
N LYS A 87 22.79 21.84 -3.55
CA LYS A 87 22.34 23.19 -3.22
C LYS A 87 22.61 24.18 -4.36
N ASP A 88 23.79 24.13 -4.95
CA ASP A 88 24.17 24.97 -6.10
C ASP A 88 23.30 24.64 -7.34
N HIS A 89 22.88 23.39 -7.48
CA HIS A 89 21.92 22.92 -8.50
C HIS A 89 20.44 23.11 -8.11
N LYS A 90 20.14 23.76 -6.99
CA LYS A 90 18.77 24.05 -6.49
C LYS A 90 17.89 22.80 -6.25
N GLN A 91 18.50 21.66 -5.92
CA GLN A 91 17.84 20.40 -5.63
C GLN A 91 17.57 20.23 -4.12
N ASP A 92 16.64 21.05 -3.59
CA ASP A 92 16.39 21.15 -2.14
C ASP A 92 16.03 19.81 -1.49
N PHE A 93 15.24 18.96 -2.17
CA PHE A 93 14.86 17.65 -1.65
C PHE A 93 16.05 16.69 -1.52
N LYS A 94 17.01 16.73 -2.45
CA LYS A 94 18.25 15.95 -2.37
C LYS A 94 19.15 16.44 -1.23
N VAL A 95 19.21 17.76 -1.02
CA VAL A 95 19.90 18.35 0.14
C VAL A 95 19.27 17.88 1.46
N GLU A 96 17.95 17.81 1.54
CA GLU A 96 17.26 17.28 2.71
C GLU A 96 17.61 15.81 2.98
N LEU A 97 17.63 14.97 1.93
CA LEU A 97 18.03 13.56 2.04
C LEU A 97 19.47 13.42 2.56
N LEU A 98 20.41 14.23 2.06
CA LEU A 98 21.80 14.22 2.51
C LEU A 98 21.96 14.66 3.97
N ASN A 99 21.20 15.66 4.41
CA ASN A 99 21.20 16.09 5.81
C ASN A 99 20.67 14.98 6.73
N ASP A 100 19.61 14.28 6.31
CA ASP A 100 19.11 13.13 7.05
C ASP A 100 20.12 11.99 7.11
N LEU A 101 20.80 11.69 5.99
CA LEU A 101 21.86 10.70 5.96
C LEU A 101 22.98 11.07 6.94
N ALA A 102 23.39 12.34 6.97
CA ALA A 102 24.41 12.84 7.88
C ALA A 102 24.01 12.76 9.37
N GLN A 103 22.73 13.00 9.69
CA GLN A 103 22.25 13.04 11.08
C GLN A 103 21.78 11.68 11.61
N LYS A 104 21.15 10.87 10.76
CA LYS A 104 20.41 9.66 11.15
C LYS A 104 21.03 8.39 10.58
N GLY A 105 21.97 8.49 9.63
CA GLY A 105 22.56 7.34 8.95
C GLY A 105 21.62 6.63 7.98
N THR A 106 20.43 7.17 7.72
CA THR A 106 19.47 6.66 6.75
C THR A 106 18.61 7.79 6.22
N THR A 107 18.16 7.64 4.98
CA THR A 107 17.22 8.55 4.33
C THR A 107 15.76 8.07 4.36
N LYS A 108 15.52 6.84 4.85
CA LYS A 108 14.19 6.26 4.99
C LYS A 108 13.40 6.97 6.07
N ALA A 109 12.29 7.61 5.68
CA ALA A 109 11.47 8.43 6.58
C ALA A 109 10.01 7.96 6.65
N GLY A 110 9.78 6.65 6.63
CA GLY A 110 8.46 6.04 6.75
C GLY A 110 8.37 4.71 6.00
N ALA A 111 7.26 4.00 6.20
CA ALA A 111 7.02 2.72 5.54
C ALA A 111 6.85 2.83 4.02
N GLU A 112 6.48 4.02 3.52
CA GLU A 112 6.27 4.28 2.08
C GLU A 112 7.55 4.64 1.31
N VAL A 113 8.63 5.00 2.01
CA VAL A 113 9.92 5.32 1.40
C VAL A 113 10.69 4.02 1.20
N LEU A 114 10.67 3.51 -0.02
CA LEU A 114 11.23 2.20 -0.37
C LEU A 114 12.76 2.21 -0.46
N GLU A 115 13.36 3.37 -0.73
CA GLU A 115 14.77 3.51 -1.06
C GLU A 115 15.57 4.19 0.05
N ASP A 116 16.81 3.73 0.27
CA ASP A 116 17.80 4.46 1.04
C ASP A 116 18.86 4.99 0.08
N VAL A 117 18.99 6.31 0.00
CA VAL A 117 19.70 7.01 -1.07
C VAL A 117 21.20 7.20 -0.76
N GLY A 118 21.71 6.56 0.30
CA GLY A 118 23.14 6.53 0.63
C GLY A 118 23.51 5.45 1.63
N ASP A 119 24.80 5.37 1.96
CA ASP A 119 25.34 4.45 2.97
C ASP A 119 25.56 5.22 4.28
N ALA A 120 25.48 4.55 5.44
CA ALA A 120 25.75 5.16 6.75
C ALA A 120 27.24 5.52 6.97
N SER A 121 27.99 5.65 5.88
CA SER A 121 29.36 6.10 5.79
C SER A 121 29.41 7.62 5.58
N ALA A 122 30.53 8.27 5.88
CA ALA A 122 30.71 9.71 5.69
C ALA A 122 30.72 10.18 4.21
N GLN A 123 30.30 9.33 3.28
CA GLN A 123 30.29 9.55 1.84
C GLN A 123 28.89 9.29 1.25
N ALA A 124 28.53 10.09 0.25
CA ALA A 124 27.35 9.93 -0.56
C ALA A 124 27.74 9.57 -2.00
N SER A 125 27.09 8.54 -2.55
CA SER A 125 27.27 8.19 -3.94
C SER A 125 26.33 9.01 -4.83
N VAL A 126 26.88 9.55 -5.90
CA VAL A 126 26.15 10.23 -6.96
C VAL A 126 26.39 9.50 -8.28
N TYR A 127 25.39 9.52 -9.15
CA TYR A 127 25.46 8.89 -10.46
C TYR A 127 25.28 9.93 -11.55
N PHE A 128 26.22 9.94 -12.48
CA PHE A 128 26.16 10.74 -13.69
C PHE A 128 25.61 9.92 -14.85
N THR A 129 24.70 10.52 -15.61
CA THR A 129 24.14 9.99 -16.86
C THR A 129 24.27 11.09 -17.91
N GLY A 130 25.48 11.21 -18.47
CA GLY A 130 25.83 12.34 -19.34
C GLY A 130 25.93 13.61 -18.51
N ASP A 131 25.18 14.64 -18.90
CA ASP A 131 25.13 15.93 -18.17
C ASP A 131 24.21 15.88 -16.94
N PHE A 132 23.40 14.83 -16.80
CA PHE A 132 22.51 14.65 -15.67
C PHE A 132 23.24 14.00 -14.48
N VAL A 133 22.88 14.40 -13.27
CA VAL A 133 23.45 13.90 -12.02
C VAL A 133 22.34 13.68 -11.01
N ASP A 134 22.39 12.55 -10.31
CA ASP A 134 21.41 12.21 -9.29
C ASP A 134 22.07 11.62 -8.04
N LEU A 135 21.43 11.87 -6.89
CA LEU A 135 21.81 11.25 -5.63
C LEU A 135 21.16 9.88 -5.59
N CYS A 136 22.00 8.83 -5.54
CA CYS A 136 21.53 7.46 -5.61
C CYS A 136 22.58 6.50 -5.04
N ARG A 137 22.14 5.46 -4.32
CA ARG A 137 23.02 4.39 -3.84
C ARG A 137 23.44 3.42 -4.94
N GLY A 138 22.56 3.21 -5.92
CA GLY A 138 22.67 2.19 -6.95
C GLY A 138 22.54 0.77 -6.38
N PRO A 139 23.01 -0.26 -7.11
CA PRO A 139 23.73 -0.16 -8.39
C PRO A 139 22.85 0.24 -9.58
N HIS A 140 23.48 0.52 -10.73
CA HIS A 140 22.82 0.72 -12.03
C HIS A 140 23.35 -0.27 -13.07
N VAL A 141 22.65 -0.40 -14.21
CA VAL A 141 23.18 -1.09 -15.40
C VAL A 141 24.39 -0.33 -15.98
N GLU A 142 25.16 -0.98 -16.85
CA GLU A 142 26.40 -0.41 -17.41
C GLU A 142 26.17 0.91 -18.17
N ASP A 143 25.14 0.93 -19.02
CA ASP A 143 24.77 2.06 -19.86
C ASP A 143 23.26 2.09 -20.13
N THR A 144 22.74 3.25 -20.56
CA THR A 144 21.31 3.44 -20.83
C THR A 144 20.77 2.50 -21.91
N GLY A 145 21.62 2.00 -22.82
CA GLY A 145 21.25 1.04 -23.86
C GLY A 145 20.96 -0.37 -23.35
N LYS A 146 21.25 -0.66 -22.08
CA LYS A 146 20.86 -1.92 -21.40
C LYS A 146 19.42 -1.89 -20.87
N ILE A 147 18.73 -0.76 -20.99
CA ILE A 147 17.30 -0.65 -20.66
C ILE A 147 16.50 -1.27 -21.80
N GLY A 148 15.64 -2.24 -21.47
CA GLY A 148 14.75 -2.88 -22.44
C GLY A 148 13.50 -2.06 -22.76
N ALA A 149 12.40 -2.74 -23.06
CA ALA A 149 11.13 -2.10 -23.39
C ALA A 149 10.50 -1.45 -22.15
N PHE A 150 10.07 -0.20 -22.26
CA PHE A 150 9.43 0.54 -21.17
C PHE A 150 8.26 1.38 -21.67
N LYS A 151 7.41 1.82 -20.74
CA LYS A 151 6.32 2.76 -21.01
C LYS A 151 5.95 3.55 -19.77
N LEU A 152 5.73 4.85 -19.92
CA LEU A 152 5.13 5.69 -18.88
C LEU A 152 3.62 5.45 -18.85
N THR A 153 3.08 5.25 -17.64
CA THR A 153 1.71 4.73 -17.45
C THR A 153 0.74 5.77 -16.93
N LYS A 154 1.11 6.52 -15.88
CA LYS A 154 0.24 7.53 -15.26
C LYS A 154 1.04 8.53 -14.44
N VAL A 155 0.42 9.69 -14.18
CA VAL A 155 0.84 10.66 -13.16
C VAL A 155 -0.12 10.59 -11.99
N SER A 156 0.36 10.66 -10.76
CA SER A 156 -0.46 10.82 -9.55
C SER A 156 0.13 11.84 -8.60
N GLY A 157 -0.69 12.37 -7.68
CA GLY A 157 -0.17 13.15 -6.56
C GLY A 157 0.50 12.26 -5.52
N ALA A 158 1.63 12.71 -4.98
CA ALA A 158 2.25 12.17 -3.78
C ALA A 158 2.59 13.34 -2.84
N TYR A 159 2.78 13.06 -1.56
CA TYR A 159 3.33 14.04 -0.64
C TYR A 159 4.77 13.69 -0.32
N TRP A 160 5.64 14.69 -0.21
CA TRP A 160 7.03 14.44 0.16
C TRP A 160 7.10 13.68 1.49
N ARG A 161 7.79 12.53 1.49
CA ARG A 161 7.88 11.56 2.60
C ARG A 161 6.53 11.01 3.11
N GLY A 162 5.49 11.01 2.27
CA GLY A 162 4.17 10.48 2.64
C GLY A 162 3.44 11.32 3.71
N ASN A 163 3.87 12.56 3.95
CA ASN A 163 3.26 13.44 4.93
C ASN A 163 2.45 14.54 4.24
N GLU A 164 1.13 14.54 4.42
CA GLU A 164 0.19 15.51 3.83
C GLU A 164 0.48 16.98 4.16
N LYS A 165 1.28 17.26 5.20
CA LYS A 165 1.71 18.63 5.55
C LYS A 165 2.88 19.13 4.70
N ASN A 166 3.55 18.25 3.97
CA ASN A 166 4.68 18.57 3.12
C ASN A 166 4.22 18.97 1.71
N PRO A 167 5.11 19.55 0.88
CA PRO A 167 4.77 19.89 -0.49
C PRO A 167 4.23 18.70 -1.28
N GLN A 168 3.17 18.95 -2.05
CA GLN A 168 2.62 17.99 -2.98
C GLN A 168 3.57 17.84 -4.18
N MET A 169 3.91 16.60 -4.50
CA MET A 169 4.74 16.20 -5.62
C MET A 169 3.90 15.48 -6.67
N GLN A 170 4.44 15.43 -7.89
CA GLN A 170 3.88 14.68 -8.99
C GLN A 170 4.71 13.41 -9.17
N ARG A 171 4.07 12.25 -9.01
CA ARG A 171 4.69 10.94 -9.18
C ARG A 171 4.40 10.42 -10.57
N ILE A 172 5.43 10.27 -11.39
CA ILE A 172 5.34 9.63 -12.71
C ILE A 172 5.62 8.14 -12.54
N TYR A 173 4.69 7.29 -12.97
CA TYR A 173 4.87 5.83 -12.99
C TYR A 173 5.25 5.33 -14.38
N GLY A 174 6.15 4.34 -14.42
CA GLY A 174 6.49 3.61 -15.63
C GLY A 174 6.64 2.11 -15.38
N VAL A 175 6.50 1.32 -16.42
CA VAL A 175 6.83 -0.11 -16.43
C VAL A 175 8.04 -0.34 -17.31
N ALA A 176 8.89 -1.31 -16.98
CA ALA A 176 10.06 -1.66 -17.79
C ALA A 176 10.39 -3.16 -17.71
N PHE A 177 10.73 -3.74 -18.85
CA PHE A 177 10.99 -5.17 -19.05
C PHE A 177 12.24 -5.37 -19.91
N GLU A 178 12.91 -6.50 -19.73
CA GLU A 178 14.13 -6.85 -20.45
C GLU A 178 13.90 -6.95 -21.98
N THR A 179 12.72 -7.44 -22.40
CA THR A 179 12.39 -7.67 -23.81
C THR A 179 11.04 -7.08 -24.19
N GLN A 180 10.87 -6.78 -25.48
CA GLN A 180 9.59 -6.35 -26.04
C GLN A 180 8.50 -7.40 -25.84
N GLU A 181 8.82 -8.68 -25.98
CA GLU A 181 7.87 -9.78 -25.76
C GLU A 181 7.32 -9.80 -24.33
N ALA A 182 8.19 -9.65 -23.32
CA ALA A 182 7.76 -9.61 -21.92
C ALA A 182 6.89 -8.37 -21.63
N PHE A 183 7.22 -7.23 -22.22
CA PHE A 183 6.42 -6.02 -22.15
C PHE A 183 5.03 -6.20 -22.78
N ASP A 184 4.96 -6.77 -23.99
CA ASP A 184 3.69 -7.01 -24.68
C ASP A 184 2.82 -8.01 -23.90
N GLN A 185 3.41 -9.06 -23.34
CA GLN A 185 2.71 -10.01 -22.46
C GLN A 185 2.16 -9.30 -21.21
N HIS A 186 2.93 -8.40 -20.60
CA HIS A 186 2.45 -7.60 -19.47
C HIS A 186 1.27 -6.71 -19.85
N LEU A 187 1.30 -6.05 -21.01
CA LEU A 187 0.17 -5.24 -21.48
C LEU A 187 -1.10 -6.09 -21.67
N VAL A 188 -0.97 -7.30 -22.22
CA VAL A 188 -2.09 -8.24 -22.33
C VAL A 188 -2.63 -8.61 -20.94
N MET A 189 -1.77 -8.90 -19.97
CA MET A 189 -2.18 -9.20 -18.59
C MET A 189 -2.90 -8.03 -17.93
N VAL A 190 -2.42 -6.79 -18.11
CA VAL A 190 -3.06 -5.58 -17.59
C VAL A 190 -4.46 -5.40 -18.19
N GLU A 191 -4.63 -5.61 -19.49
CA GLU A 191 -5.95 -5.53 -20.13
C GLU A 191 -6.89 -6.64 -19.66
N GLU A 192 -6.40 -7.87 -19.48
CA GLU A 192 -7.17 -8.96 -18.88
C GLU A 192 -7.56 -8.66 -17.42
N ALA A 193 -6.67 -8.05 -16.64
CA ALA A 193 -6.95 -7.63 -15.27
C ALA A 193 -8.05 -6.56 -15.22
N LYS A 194 -8.00 -5.55 -16.10
CA LYS A 194 -9.04 -4.51 -16.22
C LYS A 194 -10.41 -5.09 -16.55
N LYS A 195 -10.47 -6.15 -17.38
CA LYS A 195 -11.74 -6.85 -17.67
C LYS A 195 -12.34 -7.54 -16.45
N ARG A 196 -11.50 -7.94 -15.50
CA ARG A 196 -11.86 -8.70 -14.29
C ARG A 196 -11.95 -7.83 -13.04
N ASP A 197 -11.84 -6.51 -13.19
CA ASP A 197 -11.96 -5.55 -12.09
C ASP A 197 -13.37 -5.66 -11.47
N HIS A 198 -13.43 -5.90 -10.15
CA HIS A 198 -14.70 -6.06 -9.44
C HIS A 198 -15.55 -4.79 -9.46
N ARG A 199 -14.98 -3.61 -9.68
CA ARG A 199 -15.73 -2.35 -9.82
C ARG A 199 -16.49 -2.30 -11.13
N LYS A 200 -15.87 -2.83 -12.20
CA LYS A 200 -16.51 -2.99 -13.51
C LYS A 200 -17.57 -4.10 -13.44
N LEU A 201 -17.17 -5.30 -13.03
CA LEU A 201 -18.07 -6.45 -12.95
C LEU A 201 -19.20 -6.23 -11.94
N GLY A 202 -18.92 -5.59 -10.81
CA GLY A 202 -19.93 -5.28 -9.79
C GLY A 202 -21.05 -4.39 -10.30
N LYS A 203 -20.74 -3.47 -11.21
CA LYS A 203 -21.73 -2.64 -11.90
C LYS A 203 -22.46 -3.43 -12.99
N GLU A 204 -21.72 -4.15 -13.84
CA GLU A 204 -22.29 -4.92 -14.96
C GLU A 204 -23.22 -6.05 -14.49
N LEU A 205 -22.91 -6.67 -13.35
CA LEU A 205 -23.67 -7.77 -12.77
C LEU A 205 -24.70 -7.32 -11.72
N ASP A 206 -24.82 -6.01 -11.48
CA ASP A 206 -25.72 -5.42 -10.48
C ASP A 206 -25.50 -6.03 -9.08
N LEU A 207 -24.27 -5.97 -8.56
CA LEU A 207 -23.91 -6.54 -7.24
C LEU A 207 -23.83 -5.48 -6.14
N PHE A 208 -23.32 -4.29 -6.45
CA PHE A 208 -23.23 -3.20 -5.49
C PHE A 208 -23.20 -1.85 -6.20
N HIS A 209 -23.49 -0.80 -5.45
CA HIS A 209 -23.48 0.57 -5.91
C HIS A 209 -22.83 1.49 -4.87
N PHE A 210 -22.22 2.58 -5.33
CA PHE A 210 -21.74 3.66 -4.48
C PHE A 210 -22.53 4.93 -4.82
N SER A 211 -23.07 5.58 -3.80
CA SER A 211 -23.81 6.83 -3.94
C SER A 211 -23.03 7.96 -3.30
N GLU A 212 -22.83 9.06 -4.03
CA GLU A 212 -22.19 10.27 -3.50
C GLU A 212 -22.94 10.81 -2.27
N LEU A 213 -24.27 10.70 -2.25
CA LEU A 213 -25.09 11.13 -1.11
C LEU A 213 -24.92 10.25 0.13
N VAL A 214 -24.61 8.96 -0.06
CA VAL A 214 -24.32 8.05 1.07
C VAL A 214 -22.90 8.27 1.58
N GLY A 215 -21.96 8.54 0.69
CA GLY A 215 -20.58 8.87 1.02
C GLY A 215 -19.58 7.84 0.49
N PRO A 216 -18.32 8.25 0.29
CA PRO A 216 -17.29 7.40 -0.29
C PRO A 216 -16.91 6.26 0.68
N GLY A 217 -16.62 5.08 0.12
CA GLY A 217 -16.22 3.91 0.91
C GLY A 217 -17.36 3.24 1.68
N LEU A 218 -18.62 3.57 1.37
CA LEU A 218 -19.82 2.99 1.99
C LEU A 218 -20.65 2.25 0.90
N PRO A 219 -20.34 0.98 0.62
CA PRO A 219 -20.99 0.25 -0.46
C PRO A 219 -22.45 -0.09 -0.13
N LEU A 220 -23.34 0.13 -1.09
CA LEU A 220 -24.73 -0.31 -1.08
C LEU A 220 -24.82 -1.66 -1.81
N TRP A 221 -25.21 -2.71 -1.10
CA TRP A 221 -25.41 -4.03 -1.70
C TRP A 221 -26.79 -4.09 -2.36
N THR A 222 -26.82 -4.47 -3.64
CA THR A 222 -28.07 -4.70 -4.39
C THR A 222 -28.68 -6.04 -3.97
N PRO A 223 -29.90 -6.40 -4.42
CA PRO A 223 -30.46 -7.72 -4.14
C PRO A 223 -29.53 -8.89 -4.54
N ARG A 224 -28.88 -8.82 -5.71
CA ARG A 224 -28.00 -9.89 -6.18
C ARG A 224 -26.71 -9.99 -5.36
N GLY A 225 -26.07 -8.85 -5.07
CA GLY A 225 -24.87 -8.86 -4.23
C GLY A 225 -25.17 -9.30 -2.80
N THR A 226 -26.34 -8.92 -2.27
CA THR A 226 -26.81 -9.38 -0.95
C THR A 226 -26.98 -10.89 -0.91
N THR A 227 -27.53 -11.51 -1.96
CA THR A 227 -27.61 -12.97 -2.07
C THR A 227 -26.23 -13.64 -2.02
N VAL A 228 -25.26 -13.11 -2.77
CA VAL A 228 -23.87 -13.64 -2.76
C VAL A 228 -23.29 -13.55 -1.34
N ARG A 229 -23.41 -12.38 -0.72
CA ARG A 229 -22.89 -12.12 0.63
C ARG A 229 -23.52 -13.04 1.68
N ASN A 230 -24.84 -13.22 1.67
CA ASN A 230 -25.53 -14.10 2.61
C ASN A 230 -25.16 -15.57 2.38
N THR A 231 -25.01 -16.00 1.14
CA THR A 231 -24.58 -17.37 0.81
C THR A 231 -23.19 -17.68 1.38
N LEU A 232 -22.27 -16.71 1.31
CA LEU A 232 -20.93 -16.83 1.88
C LEU A 232 -20.97 -16.86 3.42
N ASP A 233 -21.78 -15.99 4.04
CA ASP A 233 -21.96 -15.98 5.50
C ASP A 233 -22.53 -17.30 6.03
N GLU A 234 -23.57 -17.82 5.36
CA GLU A 234 -24.14 -19.12 5.72
C GLU A 234 -23.14 -20.27 5.53
N PHE A 235 -22.31 -20.20 4.49
CA PHE A 235 -21.27 -21.19 4.27
C PHE A 235 -20.24 -21.19 5.39
N VAL A 236 -19.66 -20.03 5.73
CA VAL A 236 -18.66 -19.95 6.80
C VAL A 236 -19.27 -20.31 8.15
N TRP A 237 -20.53 -19.94 8.41
CA TRP A 237 -21.24 -20.34 9.62
C TRP A 237 -21.39 -21.87 9.74
N ARG A 238 -21.75 -22.56 8.66
CA ARG A 238 -21.85 -24.04 8.67
C ARG A 238 -20.53 -24.70 9.05
N LEU A 239 -19.40 -24.17 8.55
CA LEU A 239 -18.08 -24.68 8.91
C LEU A 239 -17.78 -24.42 10.40
N ARG A 240 -17.98 -23.20 10.88
CA ARG A 240 -17.74 -22.83 12.29
C ARG A 240 -18.60 -23.63 13.26
N LYS A 241 -19.86 -23.88 12.93
CA LYS A 241 -20.78 -24.65 13.77
C LYS A 241 -20.26 -26.06 14.10
N GLN A 242 -19.55 -26.70 13.16
CA GLN A 242 -18.95 -28.03 13.37
C GLN A 242 -17.84 -28.02 14.42
N TYR A 243 -17.20 -26.87 14.66
CA TYR A 243 -16.15 -26.68 15.66
C TYR A 243 -16.67 -26.07 16.98
N GLY A 244 -17.99 -26.00 17.16
CA GLY A 244 -18.61 -25.53 18.40
C GLY A 244 -18.48 -24.02 18.61
N TYR A 245 -18.53 -23.24 17.53
CA TYR A 245 -18.73 -21.79 17.62
C TYR A 245 -20.19 -21.47 17.90
N GLU A 246 -20.41 -20.42 18.69
CA GLU A 246 -21.72 -19.89 19.03
C GLU A 246 -21.88 -18.50 18.41
N LYS A 247 -23.07 -18.22 17.86
CA LYS A 247 -23.37 -16.88 17.34
C LYS A 247 -23.56 -15.91 18.50
N VAL A 248 -22.95 -14.75 18.37
CA VAL A 248 -23.20 -13.59 19.23
C VAL A 248 -23.62 -12.40 18.38
N THR A 249 -24.07 -11.33 19.03
CA THR A 249 -24.37 -10.07 18.38
C THR A 249 -23.95 -8.93 19.29
N ILE A 250 -23.24 -7.95 18.74
CA ILE A 250 -22.68 -6.82 19.48
C ILE A 250 -23.09 -5.47 18.88
N PRO A 251 -23.13 -4.38 19.67
CA PRO A 251 -23.41 -3.05 19.14
C PRO A 251 -22.32 -2.54 18.19
N HIS A 252 -22.66 -1.54 17.36
CA HIS A 252 -21.71 -0.88 16.45
C HIS A 252 -21.02 0.36 17.07
N ILE A 253 -21.55 0.87 18.17
CA ILE A 253 -21.01 2.02 18.90
C ILE A 253 -20.61 1.59 20.31
N THR A 254 -19.58 2.23 20.84
CA THR A 254 -19.13 1.96 22.22
C THR A 254 -18.49 3.19 22.86
N LYS A 255 -18.42 3.18 24.19
CA LYS A 255 -17.73 4.21 24.96
C LYS A 255 -16.23 4.15 24.67
N LYS A 256 -15.59 5.32 24.66
CA LYS A 256 -14.13 5.47 24.59
C LYS A 256 -13.40 4.54 25.56
N ASP A 257 -13.91 4.40 26.80
CA ASP A 257 -13.30 3.61 27.87
C ASP A 257 -13.03 2.15 27.49
N LEU A 258 -13.89 1.54 26.65
CA LEU A 258 -13.67 0.16 26.18
C LEU A 258 -12.40 0.05 25.33
N TYR A 259 -12.13 1.06 24.50
CA TYR A 259 -10.93 1.11 23.66
C TYR A 259 -9.69 1.56 24.40
N VAL A 260 -9.83 2.42 25.41
CA VAL A 260 -8.74 2.71 26.34
C VAL A 260 -8.34 1.44 27.09
N THR A 261 -9.31 0.72 27.66
CA THR A 261 -9.09 -0.52 28.42
C THR A 261 -8.44 -1.62 27.58
N SER A 262 -8.86 -1.75 26.31
CA SER A 262 -8.28 -2.75 25.40
C SER A 262 -6.96 -2.30 24.75
N GLY A 263 -6.48 -1.08 25.02
CA GLY A 263 -5.24 -0.52 24.45
C GLY A 263 -5.35 -0.09 22.98
N HIS A 264 -6.54 -0.16 22.38
CA HIS A 264 -6.77 0.22 20.98
C HIS A 264 -6.86 1.73 20.79
N TRP A 265 -7.30 2.47 21.81
CA TRP A 265 -7.46 3.92 21.67
C TRP A 265 -6.15 4.60 21.30
N GLU A 266 -5.07 4.36 22.04
CA GLU A 266 -3.78 5.01 21.75
C GLU A 266 -3.19 4.64 20.38
N LYS A 267 -3.49 3.43 19.89
CA LYS A 267 -2.95 2.93 18.62
C LYS A 267 -3.74 3.37 17.40
N TYR A 268 -5.07 3.48 17.54
CA TYR A 268 -5.97 3.64 16.40
C TYR A 268 -6.81 4.92 16.47
N LYS A 269 -6.65 5.79 17.49
CA LYS A 269 -7.49 7.00 17.68
C LYS A 269 -7.65 7.87 16.45
N ASP A 270 -6.68 7.89 15.56
CA ASP A 270 -6.70 8.71 14.35
C ASP A 270 -7.52 8.03 13.23
N ASP A 271 -7.71 6.71 13.30
CA ASP A 271 -8.50 5.90 12.36
C ASP A 271 -9.93 5.61 12.87
N LEU A 272 -10.36 6.21 13.98
CA LEU A 272 -11.69 5.99 14.59
C LEU A 272 -12.69 7.07 14.16
N PHE A 273 -13.86 6.64 13.70
CA PHE A 273 -15.03 7.52 13.70
C PHE A 273 -15.48 7.81 15.13
N LYS A 274 -15.31 9.06 15.55
CA LYS A 274 -15.68 9.58 16.87
C LYS A 274 -17.09 10.17 16.83
N ILE A 275 -17.86 9.92 17.88
CA ILE A 275 -19.22 10.41 18.04
C ILE A 275 -19.31 11.17 19.37
N THR A 276 -19.78 12.41 19.33
CA THR A 276 -20.12 13.15 20.54
C THR A 276 -21.63 13.12 20.72
N THR A 277 -22.08 12.57 21.85
CA THR A 277 -23.51 12.54 22.19
C THR A 277 -24.03 13.94 22.54
N ARG A 278 -25.35 14.10 22.60
CA ARG A 278 -26.00 15.37 23.00
C ARG A 278 -25.61 15.85 24.40
N GLU A 279 -25.18 14.92 25.27
CA GLU A 279 -24.74 15.20 26.64
C GLU A 279 -23.21 15.37 26.75
N GLY A 280 -22.48 15.33 25.62
CA GLY A 280 -21.02 15.49 25.59
C GLY A 280 -20.23 14.21 25.85
N HIS A 281 -20.86 13.04 25.99
CA HIS A 281 -20.12 11.76 26.09
C HIS A 281 -19.46 11.40 24.76
N GLU A 282 -18.21 10.95 24.83
CA GLU A 282 -17.43 10.46 23.69
C GLU A 282 -17.66 8.96 23.45
N PHE A 283 -18.10 8.65 22.23
CA PHE A 283 -18.27 7.31 21.71
C PHE A 283 -17.42 7.14 20.45
N ALA A 284 -17.25 5.90 20.02
CA ALA A 284 -16.67 5.58 18.73
C ALA A 284 -17.47 4.48 18.04
N MET A 285 -17.49 4.51 16.70
CA MET A 285 -17.90 3.35 15.91
C MET A 285 -16.83 2.26 16.03
N LYS A 286 -17.24 1.00 16.06
CA LYS A 286 -16.28 -0.09 16.28
C LYS A 286 -15.36 -0.31 15.08
N PRO A 287 -14.02 -0.28 15.23
CA PRO A 287 -13.07 -0.64 14.17
C PRO A 287 -12.79 -2.14 14.12
N MET A 288 -13.24 -2.87 15.15
CA MET A 288 -13.07 -4.30 15.36
C MET A 288 -14.06 -4.83 16.41
N ASN A 289 -14.26 -6.15 16.44
CA ASN A 289 -15.25 -6.77 17.33
C ASN A 289 -14.65 -7.28 18.65
N CYS A 290 -13.33 -7.47 18.73
CA CYS A 290 -12.65 -8.14 19.84
C CYS A 290 -13.05 -7.59 21.22
N PRO A 291 -13.01 -6.26 21.47
CA PRO A 291 -13.36 -5.73 22.78
C PRO A 291 -14.81 -6.03 23.19
N HIS A 292 -15.75 -6.10 22.24
CA HIS A 292 -17.13 -6.44 22.55
C HIS A 292 -17.30 -7.93 22.89
N HIS A 293 -16.66 -8.83 22.14
CA HIS A 293 -16.70 -10.27 22.45
C HIS A 293 -16.07 -10.54 23.83
N THR A 294 -15.05 -9.76 24.22
CA THR A 294 -14.47 -9.87 25.57
C THR A 294 -15.46 -9.46 26.67
N GLN A 295 -16.42 -8.58 26.41
CA GLN A 295 -17.46 -8.23 27.40
C GLN A 295 -18.51 -9.35 27.53
N ILE A 296 -18.84 -10.04 26.44
CA ILE A 296 -19.66 -11.26 26.50
C ILE A 296 -18.93 -12.35 27.28
N TYR A 297 -17.61 -12.48 27.08
CA TYR A 297 -16.82 -13.35 27.95
C TYR A 297 -16.87 -12.84 29.40
N ALA A 298 -16.61 -11.57 29.69
CA ALA A 298 -16.58 -11.06 31.06
C ALA A 298 -17.92 -11.12 31.81
N SER A 299 -19.06 -11.29 31.13
CA SER A 299 -20.40 -11.25 31.75
C SER A 299 -20.65 -12.34 32.79
N SER A 300 -19.90 -13.44 32.75
CA SER A 300 -20.10 -14.60 33.60
C SER A 300 -18.77 -15.22 34.03
N ARG A 301 -18.69 -15.68 35.28
CA ARG A 301 -17.55 -16.46 35.77
C ARG A 301 -17.55 -17.83 35.08
N ARG A 302 -16.37 -18.30 34.65
CA ARG A 302 -16.18 -19.60 34.00
C ARG A 302 -15.14 -20.43 34.72
N SER A 303 -15.36 -21.73 34.74
CA SER A 303 -14.39 -22.75 35.12
C SER A 303 -13.45 -23.06 33.96
N TYR A 304 -12.28 -23.63 34.26
CA TYR A 304 -11.38 -24.18 33.24
C TYR A 304 -12.04 -25.26 32.37
N ARG A 305 -13.10 -25.91 32.89
CA ARG A 305 -13.89 -26.93 32.19
C ARG A 305 -14.79 -26.35 31.11
N ASP A 306 -15.16 -25.08 31.24
CA ASP A 306 -15.98 -24.38 30.25
C ASP A 306 -15.13 -23.90 29.06
N LEU A 307 -13.80 -24.04 29.13
CA LEU A 307 -12.89 -23.64 28.06
C LEU A 307 -12.59 -24.80 27.09
N PRO A 308 -12.56 -24.55 25.78
CA PRO A 308 -12.59 -23.23 25.13
C PRO A 308 -14.00 -22.69 24.85
N GLN A 309 -14.16 -21.37 24.91
CA GLN A 309 -15.36 -20.64 24.48
C GLN A 309 -15.11 -20.02 23.10
N ARG A 310 -16.09 -20.08 22.20
CA ARG A 310 -15.92 -19.65 20.80
C ARG A 310 -17.10 -18.81 20.35
N TYR A 311 -16.87 -17.51 20.19
CA TYR A 311 -17.92 -16.58 19.76
C TYR A 311 -17.64 -16.13 18.33
N ALA A 312 -18.65 -16.23 17.46
CA ALA A 312 -18.58 -15.79 16.07
C ALA A 312 -19.70 -14.81 15.75
N GLU A 313 -19.38 -13.79 14.96
CA GLU A 313 -20.35 -12.84 14.45
C GLU A 313 -19.87 -12.29 13.11
N THR A 314 -20.75 -12.35 12.10
CA THR A 314 -20.52 -11.68 10.82
C THR A 314 -21.14 -10.29 10.88
N THR A 315 -20.32 -9.26 11.12
CA THR A 315 -20.81 -7.93 11.47
C THR A 315 -19.92 -6.82 10.92
N MET A 316 -20.51 -5.62 10.82
CA MET A 316 -19.84 -4.44 10.26
C MET A 316 -18.94 -3.77 11.28
N VAL A 317 -17.73 -3.46 10.84
CA VAL A 317 -16.76 -2.58 11.50
C VAL A 317 -16.49 -1.35 10.62
N TYR A 318 -16.00 -0.29 11.25
CA TYR A 318 -15.85 1.01 10.61
C TYR A 318 -14.46 1.59 10.88
N ARG A 319 -13.80 2.07 9.83
CA ARG A 319 -12.46 2.67 9.90
C ARG A 319 -12.46 3.98 9.13
N ASP A 320 -11.89 5.02 9.70
CA ASP A 320 -11.81 6.35 9.09
C ASP A 320 -10.67 6.42 8.06
N GLU A 321 -10.77 5.56 7.04
CA GLU A 321 -9.83 5.50 5.92
C GLU A 321 -9.85 6.82 5.14
N GLN A 322 -8.67 7.27 4.71
CA GLN A 322 -8.55 8.51 3.95
C GLN A 322 -9.22 8.34 2.59
N THR A 323 -9.86 9.39 2.08
CA THR A 323 -10.62 9.33 0.82
C THR A 323 -9.77 8.84 -0.36
N GLY A 324 -8.48 9.19 -0.39
CA GLY A 324 -7.53 8.77 -1.43
C GLY A 324 -7.15 7.28 -1.38
N GLU A 325 -7.39 6.60 -0.25
CA GLU A 325 -7.08 5.18 -0.08
C GLU A 325 -8.24 4.27 -0.52
N LEU A 326 -9.44 4.82 -0.69
CA LEU A 326 -10.65 4.05 -0.97
C LEU A 326 -10.61 3.45 -2.38
N GLN A 327 -10.89 2.15 -2.48
CA GLN A 327 -10.81 1.43 -3.74
C GLN A 327 -11.87 0.33 -3.87
N GLY A 328 -12.99 0.67 -4.52
CA GLY A 328 -14.10 -0.27 -4.74
C GLY A 328 -14.53 -0.94 -3.43
N LEU A 329 -14.67 -2.27 -3.43
CA LEU A 329 -14.86 -3.09 -2.22
C LEU A 329 -13.56 -3.54 -1.53
N THR A 330 -12.37 -3.26 -2.09
CA THR A 330 -11.09 -3.75 -1.55
C THR A 330 -10.63 -2.93 -0.36
N ARG A 331 -10.87 -1.61 -0.39
CA ARG A 331 -10.60 -0.70 0.73
C ARG A 331 -11.78 0.26 0.90
N VAL A 332 -12.47 0.13 2.03
CA VAL A 332 -13.75 0.79 2.34
C VAL A 332 -13.78 1.22 3.80
N ARG A 333 -14.62 2.20 4.13
CA ARG A 333 -14.83 2.67 5.51
C ARG A 333 -15.71 1.75 6.32
N CYS A 334 -16.55 0.94 5.67
CA CYS A 334 -17.45 -0.02 6.31
C CYS A 334 -17.18 -1.42 5.76
N ILE A 335 -16.65 -2.31 6.60
CA ILE A 335 -16.27 -3.68 6.24
C ILE A 335 -17.11 -4.63 7.07
N THR A 336 -17.65 -5.69 6.46
CA THR A 336 -18.24 -6.80 7.21
C THR A 336 -17.23 -7.93 7.32
N GLN A 337 -16.85 -8.24 8.55
CA GLN A 337 -15.93 -9.33 8.82
C GLN A 337 -16.73 -10.51 9.35
N ASP A 338 -16.46 -11.70 8.84
CA ASP A 338 -16.83 -12.96 9.46
C ASP A 338 -15.94 -13.16 10.70
N ASP A 339 -16.10 -12.35 11.73
CA ASP A 339 -15.16 -12.32 12.84
C ASP A 339 -15.46 -13.43 13.87
N ALA A 340 -14.43 -13.90 14.57
CA ALA A 340 -14.58 -14.88 15.64
C ALA A 340 -13.46 -14.80 16.66
N HIS A 341 -13.80 -15.06 17.92
CA HIS A 341 -12.89 -14.98 19.06
C HIS A 341 -12.97 -16.27 19.88
N VAL A 342 -11.81 -16.91 20.07
CA VAL A 342 -11.68 -18.12 20.88
C VAL A 342 -10.96 -17.79 22.18
N PHE A 343 -11.67 -17.96 23.30
CA PHE A 343 -11.11 -17.86 24.64
C PHE A 343 -10.72 -19.27 25.09
N CYS A 344 -9.43 -19.52 25.21
CA CYS A 344 -8.90 -20.84 25.55
C CYS A 344 -7.75 -20.73 26.54
N ARG A 345 -7.38 -21.86 27.14
CA ARG A 345 -6.16 -21.95 27.95
C ARG A 345 -4.95 -21.95 27.04
N GLU A 346 -3.82 -21.51 27.56
CA GLU A 346 -2.55 -21.53 26.82
C GLU A 346 -2.21 -22.92 26.25
N SER A 347 -2.45 -23.98 27.02
CA SER A 347 -2.26 -25.37 26.58
C SER A 347 -3.17 -25.80 25.42
N GLN A 348 -4.22 -25.05 25.11
CA GLN A 348 -5.18 -25.31 24.03
C GLN A 348 -4.87 -24.50 22.76
N VAL A 349 -4.01 -23.47 22.83
CA VAL A 349 -3.77 -22.53 21.72
C VAL A 349 -3.39 -23.23 20.42
N LYS A 350 -2.43 -24.18 20.47
CA LYS A 350 -2.01 -24.95 19.29
C LYS A 350 -3.19 -25.69 18.66
N THR A 351 -3.98 -26.38 19.47
CA THR A 351 -5.14 -27.16 19.01
C THR A 351 -6.21 -26.27 18.39
N GLU A 352 -6.51 -25.12 19.01
CA GLU A 352 -7.51 -24.19 18.49
C GLU A 352 -7.04 -23.49 17.21
N ALA A 353 -5.74 -23.15 17.10
CA ALA A 353 -5.15 -22.60 15.89
C ALA A 353 -5.30 -23.56 14.69
N PHE A 354 -5.03 -24.87 14.87
CA PHE A 354 -5.23 -25.85 13.80
C PHE A 354 -6.70 -26.08 13.44
N LYS A 355 -7.63 -25.98 14.40
CA LYS A 355 -9.07 -26.01 14.08
C LYS A 355 -9.47 -24.83 13.21
N ILE A 356 -8.97 -23.63 13.52
CA ILE A 356 -9.19 -22.45 12.70
C ILE A 356 -8.60 -22.66 11.29
N TRP A 357 -7.39 -23.21 11.20
CA TRP A 357 -6.78 -23.55 9.91
C TRP A 357 -7.65 -24.51 9.08
N ASN A 358 -8.20 -25.56 9.69
CA ASN A 358 -9.08 -26.49 8.99
C ASN A 358 -10.35 -25.81 8.47
N ILE A 359 -10.90 -24.82 9.19
CA ILE A 359 -12.03 -24.00 8.72
C ILE A 359 -11.61 -23.17 7.51
N ILE A 360 -10.44 -22.52 7.57
CA ILE A 360 -9.88 -21.73 6.47
C ILE A 360 -9.71 -22.61 5.22
N GLU A 361 -9.03 -23.75 5.34
CA GLU A 361 -8.82 -24.67 4.22
C GLU A 361 -10.14 -25.15 3.61
N ALA A 362 -11.10 -25.56 4.45
CA ALA A 362 -12.41 -25.99 4.00
C ALA A 362 -13.22 -24.88 3.31
N PHE A 363 -13.05 -23.63 3.74
CA PHE A 363 -13.71 -22.48 3.12
C PHE A 363 -13.11 -22.14 1.75
N TYR A 364 -11.78 -22.10 1.62
CA TYR A 364 -11.12 -21.68 0.38
C TYR A 364 -11.08 -22.76 -0.71
N LYS A 365 -11.07 -24.05 -0.33
CA LYS A 365 -10.99 -25.18 -1.26
C LYS A 365 -12.05 -25.18 -2.38
N PRO A 366 -13.36 -24.95 -2.12
CA PRO A 366 -14.38 -24.91 -3.17
C PRO A 366 -14.19 -23.80 -4.20
N PHE A 367 -13.45 -22.74 -3.87
CA PHE A 367 -13.17 -21.62 -4.77
C PHE A 367 -11.89 -21.82 -5.58
N GLY A 368 -11.17 -22.94 -5.38
CA GLY A 368 -9.92 -23.22 -6.09
C GLY A 368 -8.75 -22.32 -5.70
N PHE A 369 -8.83 -21.65 -4.54
CA PHE A 369 -7.77 -20.75 -4.08
C PHE A 369 -6.64 -21.50 -3.38
N ALA A 370 -5.41 -21.27 -3.84
CA ALA A 370 -4.20 -21.78 -3.19
C ALA A 370 -3.82 -20.88 -2.00
N LEU A 371 -3.56 -21.51 -0.84
CA LEU A 371 -3.23 -20.79 0.39
C LEU A 371 -1.72 -20.61 0.55
N LYS A 372 -1.30 -19.40 0.91
CA LYS A 372 0.06 -19.07 1.34
C LYS A 372 0.04 -18.52 2.75
N VAL A 373 0.86 -19.06 3.63
CA VAL A 373 0.94 -18.65 5.04
C VAL A 373 2.07 -17.65 5.23
N ARG A 374 1.81 -16.61 6.03
CA ARG A 374 2.81 -15.66 6.52
C ARG A 374 2.59 -15.46 8.02
N LEU A 375 3.68 -15.50 8.80
CA LEU A 375 3.67 -15.06 10.19
C LEU A 375 4.12 -13.59 10.23
N SER A 376 3.33 -12.75 10.88
CA SER A 376 3.68 -11.34 11.11
C SER A 376 4.27 -11.22 12.50
N THR A 377 5.48 -10.65 12.58
CA THR A 377 6.25 -10.45 13.81
C THR A 377 6.25 -9.01 14.25
#